data_AF-A0A9D5S9D8-F1
#
_entry.id   AF-A0A9D5S9D8-F1
#
_cell.length_a   1.000
_cell.length_b   1.000
_cell.length_c   1.000
_cell.angle_alpha   90.00
_cell.angle_beta   90.00
_cell.angle_gamma   90.00
#
_symmetry.space_group_name_H-M   'P 1'
#
loop_
_entity.id
_entity.type
_entity.pdbx_description
1 polymer ?
#
loop_
_entity_poly.entity_id
_entity_poly.type
_entity_poly.pdbx_seq_one_letter_code
_entity_poly.pdbx_strand_id
1 'polypeptide(L)'
;MRQLTSKEIESLQANGCYADDWKNISVADGFNANSVSKTSFSGKCQLGTYSGVTEINGVPFQRGINNARLHNCVVGNDVVIDGISRYISNYEIADGAILVDNCEIFCNGSTAFGTDTKIAVLNENGGRSIPLSPALTAQLAYLAVMFRDYKVFTEKICTYLDEKSKEYISRSADAPRGYIGKNAIVIGNKKIANVWIGENATVKDCTSLENGIVKSSASDPSSITTDVLANNFILCNGAKVMDGAIIRNTFVGQNTEVGLGFSATDTFFSANCQAFHGESCSLFAGPFTVSHHKSTLLIAAMFSFMNAGSATNQSNHYYRLGPNHEGVLQRGSKTASGSYVLWPAVTGVFTLVKGKHGGNLDTRKLPFSYLIEQNSETWIYPGSSMKSCGTMRDINKWKKRDKRKTIDDSSDIINFDVMSPFIVAEVAEGFEFLTEKQHHQRRAGVNYHKYGRAKMHSVAVDEGVDLYAMFLSTFAVRLLKSCDTTNLKALYEKASSYEIDKWADIAGAYCSRKKLFGFIDKVANSKECSSVITNFLSDLKNGYEEEKKMWGLKFILEQRFNGNIEAAISADAIADIISEGETAENTLAKMIATDKEREFSQFMQVGYGLDGNDPVGDFNNVQDKNNVADIPVF
;
A
#
# COMPACT_ATOMS: atom_id res chain seq x y z
N MET A 1 -34.27 -5.80 -26.31
CA MET A 1 -33.75 -6.81 -27.25
C MET A 1 -34.91 -7.40 -28.03
N ARG A 2 -34.75 -7.60 -29.34
CA ARG A 2 -35.71 -8.25 -30.23
C ARG A 2 -35.09 -9.48 -30.89
N GLN A 3 -35.91 -10.32 -31.51
CA GLN A 3 -35.41 -11.43 -32.32
C GLN A 3 -34.84 -10.93 -33.66
N LEU A 4 -33.94 -11.72 -34.24
CA LEU A 4 -33.45 -11.50 -35.60
C LEU A 4 -34.58 -11.66 -36.62
N THR A 5 -34.58 -10.82 -37.65
CA THR A 5 -35.42 -10.99 -38.83
C THR A 5 -34.79 -11.99 -39.80
N SER A 6 -35.60 -12.60 -40.68
CA SER A 6 -35.07 -13.54 -41.69
C SER A 6 -33.98 -12.93 -42.57
N LYS A 7 -34.13 -11.64 -42.95
CA LYS A 7 -33.12 -10.92 -43.74
C LYS A 7 -31.80 -10.75 -42.99
N GLU A 8 -31.85 -10.48 -41.68
CA GLU A 8 -30.64 -10.37 -40.87
C GLU A 8 -29.94 -11.73 -40.72
N ILE A 9 -30.70 -12.81 -40.58
CA ILE A 9 -30.15 -14.17 -40.54
C ILE A 9 -29.43 -14.50 -41.85
N GLU A 10 -30.07 -14.24 -43.01
CA GLU A 10 -29.46 -14.44 -44.33
C GLU A 10 -28.17 -13.65 -44.50
N SER A 11 -28.16 -12.36 -44.09
CA SER A 11 -26.96 -11.52 -44.13
C SER A 11 -25.85 -12.05 -43.22
N LEU A 12 -26.17 -12.49 -42.01
CA LEU A 12 -25.20 -13.08 -41.09
C LEU A 12 -24.58 -14.36 -41.68
N GLN A 13 -25.40 -15.24 -42.25
CA GLN A 13 -24.94 -16.45 -42.93
C GLN A 13 -24.03 -16.14 -44.12
N ALA A 14 -24.39 -15.15 -44.95
CA ALA A 14 -23.57 -14.69 -46.06
C ALA A 14 -22.22 -14.11 -45.61
N ASN A 15 -22.18 -13.47 -44.43
CA ASN A 15 -20.94 -12.98 -43.81
C ASN A 15 -20.12 -14.09 -43.13
N GLY A 16 -20.49 -15.37 -43.30
CA GLY A 16 -19.79 -16.52 -42.73
C GLY A 16 -20.11 -16.77 -41.25
N CYS A 17 -21.23 -16.26 -40.75
CA CYS A 17 -21.67 -16.52 -39.39
C CYS A 17 -22.53 -17.77 -39.29
N TYR A 18 -22.53 -18.39 -38.12
CA TYR A 18 -23.28 -19.59 -37.80
C TYR A 18 -23.86 -19.50 -36.39
N ALA A 19 -25.06 -20.02 -36.16
CA ALA A 19 -25.63 -20.22 -34.83
C ALA A 19 -26.16 -21.65 -34.71
N ASP A 20 -26.06 -22.24 -33.52
CA ASP A 20 -26.69 -23.53 -33.19
C ASP A 20 -28.22 -23.46 -33.27
N ASP A 21 -28.81 -22.37 -32.79
CA ASP A 21 -30.21 -21.98 -32.97
C ASP A 21 -30.35 -20.45 -32.99
N TRP A 22 -30.73 -19.89 -34.14
CA TRP A 22 -30.93 -18.45 -34.32
C TRP A 22 -31.96 -17.84 -33.37
N LYS A 23 -32.90 -18.63 -32.82
CA LYS A 23 -33.88 -18.17 -31.82
C LYS A 23 -33.25 -17.76 -30.49
N ASN A 24 -32.05 -18.27 -30.21
CA ASN A 24 -31.28 -17.92 -29.02
C ASN A 24 -30.48 -16.63 -29.19
N ILE A 25 -30.49 -16.04 -30.39
CA ILE A 25 -29.77 -14.80 -30.70
C ILE A 25 -30.78 -13.65 -30.73
N SER A 26 -30.57 -12.67 -29.85
CA SER A 26 -31.37 -11.45 -29.81
C SER A 26 -30.50 -10.22 -30.02
N VAL A 27 -31.09 -9.18 -30.59
CA VAL A 27 -30.37 -7.98 -31.02
C VAL A 27 -31.06 -6.71 -30.53
N ALA A 28 -30.29 -5.63 -30.40
CA ALA A 28 -30.82 -4.30 -30.12
C ALA A 28 -31.60 -3.74 -31.32
N ASP A 29 -32.47 -2.76 -31.05
CA ASP A 29 -33.13 -2.02 -32.12
C ASP A 29 -32.09 -1.22 -32.92
N GLY A 30 -32.17 -1.26 -34.25
CA GLY A 30 -31.16 -0.67 -35.13
C GLY A 30 -29.90 -1.52 -35.37
N PHE A 31 -29.88 -2.79 -34.93
CA PHE A 31 -28.79 -3.73 -35.25
C PHE A 31 -28.53 -3.84 -36.76
N ASN A 32 -27.25 -3.88 -37.15
CA ASN A 32 -26.82 -4.03 -38.53
C ASN A 32 -26.02 -5.33 -38.70
N ALA A 33 -26.59 -6.33 -39.37
CA ALA A 33 -25.95 -7.62 -39.61
C ALA A 33 -24.57 -7.54 -40.31
N ASN A 34 -24.28 -6.47 -41.05
CA ASN A 34 -22.98 -6.30 -41.74
C ASN A 34 -21.83 -5.97 -40.80
N SER A 35 -22.12 -5.60 -39.56
CA SER A 35 -21.11 -5.37 -38.52
C SER A 35 -20.67 -6.66 -37.81
N VAL A 36 -21.16 -7.82 -38.27
CA VAL A 36 -20.79 -9.13 -37.74
C VAL A 36 -20.39 -10.06 -38.89
N SER A 37 -19.21 -10.67 -38.80
CA SER A 37 -18.71 -11.61 -39.81
C SER A 37 -17.88 -12.74 -39.21
N LYS A 38 -17.82 -13.88 -39.90
CA LYS A 38 -17.03 -15.06 -39.53
C LYS A 38 -17.19 -15.47 -38.07
N THR A 39 -18.41 -15.36 -37.52
CA THR A 39 -18.67 -15.55 -36.10
C THR A 39 -19.59 -16.73 -35.85
N SER A 40 -19.20 -17.61 -34.92
CA SER A 40 -20.05 -18.71 -34.46
C SER A 40 -20.70 -18.39 -33.11
N PHE A 41 -22.00 -18.60 -33.02
CA PHE A 41 -22.79 -18.42 -31.81
C PHE A 41 -23.28 -19.77 -31.28
N SER A 42 -23.30 -19.90 -29.95
CA SER A 42 -23.93 -21.02 -29.28
C SER A 42 -24.59 -20.60 -27.97
N GLY A 43 -25.67 -21.27 -27.59
CA GLY A 43 -26.47 -20.86 -26.44
C GLY A 43 -27.07 -19.45 -26.62
N LYS A 44 -27.32 -18.73 -25.51
CA LYS A 44 -28.04 -17.45 -25.54
C LYS A 44 -27.11 -16.27 -25.77
N CYS A 45 -27.19 -15.63 -26.92
CA CYS A 45 -26.39 -14.43 -27.22
C CYS A 45 -27.27 -13.19 -27.43
N GLN A 46 -26.81 -12.06 -26.90
CA GLN A 46 -27.45 -10.76 -27.05
C GLN A 46 -26.47 -9.76 -27.66
N LEU A 47 -26.85 -9.09 -28.75
CA LEU A 47 -25.96 -8.20 -29.51
C LEU A 47 -26.49 -6.76 -29.57
N GLY A 48 -25.66 -5.80 -29.14
CA GLY A 48 -25.92 -4.36 -29.24
C GLY A 48 -25.82 -3.82 -30.66
N THR A 49 -25.74 -2.50 -30.80
CA THR A 49 -25.49 -1.83 -32.10
C THR A 49 -24.02 -1.47 -32.24
N TYR A 50 -23.49 -1.54 -33.46
CA TYR A 50 -22.06 -1.29 -33.73
C TYR A 50 -21.90 -0.24 -34.82
N SER A 51 -21.26 0.87 -34.47
CA SER A 51 -21.07 1.99 -35.39
C SER A 51 -19.70 2.65 -35.23
N GLY A 52 -19.15 3.11 -36.36
CA GLY A 52 -17.89 3.83 -36.38
C GLY A 52 -16.64 2.96 -36.30
N VAL A 53 -15.51 3.64 -36.10
CA VAL A 53 -14.16 3.08 -36.13
C VAL A 53 -13.47 3.48 -34.84
N THR A 54 -12.69 2.57 -34.26
CA THR A 54 -11.73 2.89 -33.21
C THR A 54 -10.32 2.61 -33.71
N GLU A 55 -9.33 3.21 -33.06
CA GLU A 55 -7.93 3.05 -33.44
C GLU A 55 -7.18 2.33 -32.32
N ILE A 56 -6.42 1.30 -32.69
CA ILE A 56 -5.54 0.56 -31.78
C ILE A 56 -4.12 0.70 -32.33
N ASN A 57 -3.28 1.45 -31.62
CA ASN A 57 -1.88 1.73 -32.02
C ASN A 57 -1.73 2.25 -33.47
N GLY A 58 -2.59 3.17 -33.93
CA GLY A 58 -2.54 3.68 -35.32
C GLY A 58 -3.32 2.85 -36.34
N VAL A 59 -3.87 1.68 -35.95
CA VAL A 59 -4.58 0.79 -36.88
C VAL A 59 -6.09 0.92 -36.67
N PRO A 60 -6.87 1.19 -37.73
CA PRO A 60 -8.32 1.30 -37.63
C PRO A 60 -9.00 -0.06 -37.50
N PHE A 61 -9.89 -0.20 -36.51
CA PHE A 61 -10.78 -1.33 -36.30
C PHE A 61 -12.24 -0.86 -36.38
N GLN A 62 -13.02 -1.51 -37.25
CA GLN A 62 -14.46 -1.28 -37.30
C GLN A 62 -15.10 -1.79 -36.01
N ARG A 63 -16.04 -1.03 -35.43
CA ARG A 63 -16.87 -1.56 -34.34
C ARG A 63 -17.72 -2.71 -34.87
N GLY A 64 -17.74 -3.83 -34.16
CA GLY A 64 -18.38 -5.05 -34.62
C GLY A 64 -17.72 -6.32 -34.06
N ILE A 65 -18.19 -7.46 -34.56
CA ILE A 65 -17.68 -8.78 -34.19
C ILE A 65 -17.16 -9.47 -35.46
N ASN A 66 -15.88 -9.79 -35.49
CA ASN A 66 -15.23 -10.44 -36.61
C ASN A 66 -14.40 -11.63 -36.11
N ASN A 67 -14.49 -12.76 -36.81
CA ASN A 67 -13.65 -13.94 -36.54
C ASN A 67 -13.65 -14.37 -35.05
N ALA A 68 -14.82 -14.78 -34.55
CA ALA A 68 -14.99 -15.13 -33.15
C ALA A 68 -15.92 -16.34 -32.91
N ARG A 69 -15.86 -16.90 -31.70
CA ARG A 69 -16.84 -17.87 -31.20
C ARG A 69 -17.39 -17.39 -29.87
N LEU A 70 -18.69 -17.16 -29.80
CA LEU A 70 -19.38 -16.66 -28.61
C LEU A 70 -20.33 -17.72 -28.05
N HIS A 71 -20.29 -17.94 -26.75
CA HIS A 71 -21.18 -18.86 -26.04
C HIS A 71 -21.81 -18.17 -24.83
N ASN A 72 -23.14 -18.05 -24.78
CA ASN A 72 -23.85 -17.39 -23.67
C ASN A 72 -23.32 -15.97 -23.35
N CYS A 73 -23.20 -15.12 -24.37
CA CYS A 73 -22.61 -13.78 -24.23
C CYS A 73 -23.64 -12.67 -24.38
N VAL A 74 -23.49 -11.61 -23.59
CA VAL A 74 -24.17 -10.33 -23.80
C VAL A 74 -23.13 -9.34 -24.28
N VAL A 75 -23.34 -8.75 -25.45
CA VAL A 75 -22.39 -7.84 -26.09
C VAL A 75 -23.05 -6.48 -26.25
N GLY A 76 -22.53 -5.47 -25.54
CA GLY A 76 -22.99 -4.10 -25.52
C GLY A 76 -22.72 -3.36 -26.82
N ASN A 77 -22.97 -2.05 -26.84
CA ASN A 77 -22.86 -1.23 -28.04
C ASN A 77 -21.41 -0.86 -28.36
N ASP A 78 -21.13 -0.61 -29.64
CA ASP A 78 -19.86 -0.11 -30.15
C ASP A 78 -18.64 -0.88 -29.62
N VAL A 79 -18.76 -2.19 -29.43
CA VAL A 79 -17.62 -3.04 -29.07
C VAL A 79 -16.74 -3.33 -30.30
N VAL A 80 -15.50 -3.73 -30.06
CA VAL A 80 -14.68 -4.45 -31.05
C VAL A 80 -14.40 -5.83 -30.50
N ILE A 81 -14.78 -6.88 -31.24
CA ILE A 81 -14.35 -8.25 -30.99
C ILE A 81 -13.73 -8.75 -32.29
N ASP A 82 -12.41 -8.91 -32.33
CA ASP A 82 -11.70 -9.39 -33.52
C ASP A 82 -10.66 -10.46 -33.15
N GLY A 83 -10.52 -11.49 -33.97
CA GLY A 83 -9.41 -12.44 -33.86
C GLY A 83 -9.47 -13.35 -32.64
N ILE A 84 -10.65 -13.81 -32.22
CA ILE A 84 -10.76 -14.74 -31.09
C ILE A 84 -10.46 -16.16 -31.55
N SER A 85 -9.27 -16.68 -31.21
CA SER A 85 -8.79 -17.94 -31.78
C SER A 85 -9.51 -19.19 -31.25
N ARG A 86 -10.03 -19.17 -30.02
CA ARG A 86 -10.86 -20.24 -29.45
C ARG A 86 -12.29 -19.78 -29.22
N TYR A 87 -12.56 -19.08 -28.11
CA TYR A 87 -13.91 -18.65 -27.75
C TYR A 87 -13.94 -17.61 -26.63
N ILE A 88 -15.08 -16.90 -26.56
CA ILE A 88 -15.54 -16.17 -25.39
C ILE A 88 -16.79 -16.87 -24.87
N SER A 89 -16.85 -17.20 -23.57
CA SER A 89 -18.03 -17.86 -23.00
C SER A 89 -18.46 -17.33 -21.64
N ASN A 90 -19.78 -17.14 -21.47
CA ASN A 90 -20.44 -16.72 -20.24
C ASN A 90 -19.99 -15.33 -19.76
N TYR A 91 -19.83 -14.38 -20.69
CA TYR A 91 -19.43 -13.00 -20.39
C TYR A 91 -20.47 -11.99 -20.87
N GLU A 92 -20.67 -10.98 -20.03
CA GLU A 92 -21.17 -9.68 -20.46
C GLU A 92 -19.99 -8.77 -20.81
N ILE A 93 -20.04 -8.21 -22.01
CA ILE A 93 -19.05 -7.29 -22.56
C ILE A 93 -19.77 -5.95 -22.72
N ALA A 94 -19.44 -4.98 -21.88
CA ALA A 94 -20.10 -3.69 -21.86
C ALA A 94 -19.65 -2.78 -23.01
N ASP A 95 -20.37 -1.67 -23.16
CA ASP A 95 -20.22 -0.74 -24.27
C ASP A 95 -18.77 -0.26 -24.48
N GLY A 96 -18.37 -0.11 -25.75
CA GLY A 96 -17.08 0.46 -26.13
C GLY A 96 -15.87 -0.44 -25.84
N ALA A 97 -16.04 -1.60 -25.21
CA ALA A 97 -14.95 -2.53 -24.92
C ALA A 97 -14.27 -3.03 -26.20
N ILE A 98 -12.96 -3.27 -26.09
CA ILE A 98 -12.09 -3.68 -27.20
C ILE A 98 -11.44 -5.01 -26.87
N LEU A 99 -11.78 -6.05 -27.62
CA LEU A 99 -11.27 -7.40 -27.48
C LEU A 99 -10.62 -7.81 -28.81
N VAL A 100 -9.28 -7.87 -28.87
CA VAL A 100 -8.55 -8.21 -30.11
C VAL A 100 -7.49 -9.28 -29.86
N ASP A 101 -7.41 -10.27 -30.75
CA ASP A 101 -6.37 -11.33 -30.75
C ASP A 101 -6.26 -12.10 -29.42
N ASN A 102 -7.38 -12.32 -28.74
CA ASN A 102 -7.42 -13.14 -27.54
C ASN A 102 -7.64 -14.61 -27.89
N CYS A 103 -6.99 -15.51 -27.17
CA CYS A 103 -7.16 -16.94 -27.41
C CYS A 103 -8.46 -17.48 -26.78
N GLU A 104 -8.56 -17.46 -25.45
CA GLU A 104 -9.77 -17.91 -24.74
C GLU A 104 -10.11 -17.01 -23.56
N ILE A 105 -11.40 -16.70 -23.43
CA ILE A 105 -11.98 -15.91 -22.33
C ILE A 105 -13.22 -16.66 -21.82
N PHE A 106 -13.24 -17.13 -20.58
CA PHE A 106 -14.38 -17.89 -20.08
C PHE A 106 -14.66 -17.74 -18.59
N CYS A 107 -15.93 -17.86 -18.24
CA CYS A 107 -16.40 -17.79 -16.86
C CYS A 107 -17.21 -19.04 -16.53
N ASN A 108 -16.90 -19.65 -15.40
CA ASN A 108 -17.62 -20.78 -14.83
C ASN A 108 -18.77 -20.24 -13.96
N GLY A 109 -19.94 -20.88 -14.00
CA GLY A 109 -21.16 -20.38 -13.36
C GLY A 109 -21.11 -20.19 -11.83
N SER A 110 -20.15 -20.80 -11.13
CA SER A 110 -20.02 -20.77 -9.67
C SER A 110 -18.88 -19.90 -9.12
N THR A 111 -18.24 -19.07 -9.94
CA THR A 111 -17.06 -18.30 -9.50
C THR A 111 -17.39 -17.11 -8.57
N ALA A 112 -16.48 -16.86 -7.62
CA ALA A 112 -16.44 -15.67 -6.78
C ALA A 112 -15.31 -14.69 -7.19
N PHE A 113 -14.62 -14.93 -8.32
CA PHE A 113 -13.55 -14.07 -8.83
C PHE A 113 -12.42 -13.84 -7.81
N GLY A 114 -12.01 -14.90 -7.12
CA GLY A 114 -10.97 -14.86 -6.09
C GLY A 114 -11.45 -14.36 -4.73
N THR A 115 -12.67 -13.83 -4.60
CA THR A 115 -13.14 -13.25 -3.31
C THR A 115 -13.43 -14.30 -2.23
N ASP A 116 -13.55 -15.57 -2.62
CA ASP A 116 -13.61 -16.72 -1.73
C ASP A 116 -12.23 -17.23 -1.28
N THR A 117 -11.15 -16.66 -1.82
CA THR A 117 -9.77 -17.00 -1.44
C THR A 117 -9.35 -16.22 -0.20
N LYS A 118 -8.79 -16.94 0.78
CA LYS A 118 -8.14 -16.35 1.95
C LYS A 118 -6.64 -16.41 1.78
N ILE A 119 -5.97 -15.28 1.98
CA ILE A 119 -4.52 -15.13 1.82
C ILE A 119 -3.85 -15.14 3.19
N ALA A 120 -2.81 -15.94 3.37
CA ALA A 120 -2.09 -16.10 4.64
C ALA A 120 -0.95 -15.07 4.77
N VAL A 121 -1.31 -13.85 5.17
CA VAL A 121 -0.34 -12.77 5.40
C VAL A 121 0.35 -12.93 6.77
N LEU A 122 1.61 -12.54 6.87
CA LEU A 122 2.53 -12.64 8.02
C LEU A 122 3.02 -14.04 8.40
N ASN A 123 2.23 -15.10 8.19
CA ASN A 123 2.62 -16.44 8.58
C ASN A 123 2.27 -17.47 7.48
N GLU A 124 3.31 -18.14 6.98
CA GLU A 124 3.21 -19.15 5.92
C GLU A 124 2.33 -20.34 6.30
N ASN A 125 2.26 -20.68 7.59
CA ASN A 125 1.42 -21.77 8.09
C ASN A 125 -0.03 -21.34 8.35
N GLY A 126 -0.41 -20.12 7.95
CA GLY A 126 -1.76 -19.60 8.11
C GLY A 126 -2.01 -18.96 9.48
N GLY A 127 -3.24 -19.09 9.99
CA GLY A 127 -3.67 -18.49 11.27
C GLY A 127 -3.93 -16.97 11.22
N ARG A 128 -3.32 -16.25 10.28
CA ARG A 128 -3.51 -14.81 10.05
C ARG A 128 -4.17 -14.47 8.70
N SER A 129 -5.05 -15.35 8.20
CA SER A 129 -5.60 -15.23 6.85
C SER A 129 -6.76 -14.22 6.67
N ILE A 130 -6.72 -13.41 5.63
CA ILE A 130 -7.78 -12.44 5.27
C ILE A 130 -8.39 -12.78 3.90
N PRO A 131 -9.69 -12.55 3.68
CA PRO A 131 -10.29 -12.76 2.36
C PRO A 131 -9.81 -11.69 1.38
N LEU A 132 -9.61 -12.07 0.11
CA LEU A 132 -9.51 -11.10 -0.96
C LEU A 132 -10.86 -10.40 -1.13
N SER A 133 -10.90 -9.08 -1.05
CA SER A 133 -12.14 -8.32 -1.25
C SER A 133 -11.88 -7.00 -1.97
N PRO A 134 -12.74 -6.57 -2.92
CA PRO A 134 -12.64 -5.25 -3.56
C PRO A 134 -12.90 -4.08 -2.59
N ALA A 135 -13.39 -4.36 -1.37
CA ALA A 135 -13.60 -3.40 -0.29
C ALA A 135 -12.48 -3.44 0.78
N LEU A 136 -11.46 -4.28 0.60
CA LEU A 136 -10.37 -4.42 1.55
C LEU A 136 -9.50 -3.15 1.53
N THR A 137 -9.29 -2.56 2.71
CA THR A 137 -8.33 -1.47 2.95
C THR A 137 -7.20 -1.95 3.86
N ALA A 138 -6.10 -1.20 3.90
CA ALA A 138 -4.99 -1.44 4.82
C ALA A 138 -5.45 -1.49 6.28
N GLN A 139 -6.41 -0.63 6.65
CA GLN A 139 -6.99 -0.58 7.99
C GLN A 139 -7.76 -1.86 8.30
N LEU A 140 -8.67 -2.29 7.42
CA LEU A 140 -9.46 -3.50 7.63
C LEU A 140 -8.57 -4.77 7.61
N ALA A 141 -7.58 -4.81 6.73
CA ALA A 141 -6.58 -5.88 6.69
C ALA A 141 -5.80 -5.94 8.01
N TYR A 142 -5.26 -4.81 8.48
CA TYR A 142 -4.53 -4.75 9.75
C TYR A 142 -5.39 -5.22 10.92
N LEU A 143 -6.64 -4.75 11.00
CA LEU A 143 -7.58 -5.12 12.06
C LEU A 143 -7.89 -6.63 12.04
N ALA A 144 -8.16 -7.20 10.87
CA ALA A 144 -8.44 -8.63 10.73
C ALA A 144 -7.20 -9.50 11.04
N VAL A 145 -6.00 -9.04 10.68
CA VAL A 145 -4.74 -9.77 10.83
C VAL A 145 -4.18 -9.70 12.24
N MET A 146 -4.17 -8.52 12.86
CA MET A 146 -3.44 -8.25 14.10
C MET A 146 -4.26 -8.52 15.36
N PHE A 147 -5.60 -8.46 15.29
CA PHE A 147 -6.50 -8.62 16.44
C PHE A 147 -7.15 -10.01 16.50
N ARG A 148 -6.42 -11.06 16.12
CA ARG A 148 -6.95 -12.45 16.05
C ARG A 148 -7.50 -12.99 17.36
N ASP A 149 -7.03 -12.48 18.50
CA ASP A 149 -7.55 -12.85 19.81
C ASP A 149 -9.00 -12.38 20.01
N TYR A 150 -9.44 -11.36 19.26
CA TYR A 150 -10.81 -10.86 19.23
C TYR A 150 -11.62 -11.57 18.14
N LYS A 151 -11.82 -12.89 18.29
CA LYS A 151 -12.41 -13.75 17.26
C LYS A 151 -13.72 -13.22 16.65
N VAL A 152 -14.72 -12.92 17.50
CA VAL A 152 -16.02 -12.39 17.06
C VAL A 152 -15.88 -11.10 16.25
N PHE A 153 -14.98 -10.21 16.67
CA PHE A 153 -14.69 -8.98 15.93
C PHE A 153 -14.10 -9.29 14.55
N THR A 154 -13.04 -10.11 14.49
CA THR A 154 -12.37 -10.43 13.22
C THR A 154 -13.27 -11.20 12.25
N GLU A 155 -14.13 -12.09 12.77
CA GLU A 155 -15.15 -12.79 11.97
C GLU A 155 -16.13 -11.80 11.35
N LYS A 156 -16.61 -10.81 12.11
CA LYS A 156 -17.50 -9.77 11.60
C LYS A 156 -16.84 -8.87 10.55
N ILE A 157 -15.56 -8.53 10.71
CA ILE A 157 -14.80 -7.83 9.65
C ILE A 157 -14.74 -8.67 8.38
N CYS A 158 -14.46 -9.98 8.49
CA CYS A 158 -14.43 -10.87 7.32
C CYS A 158 -15.81 -10.99 6.68
N THR A 159 -16.88 -11.14 7.46
CA THR A 159 -18.26 -11.17 6.94
C THR A 159 -18.62 -9.88 6.20
N TYR A 160 -18.26 -8.72 6.75
CA TYR A 160 -18.45 -7.43 6.07
C TYR A 160 -17.73 -7.39 4.71
N LEU A 161 -16.49 -7.86 4.64
CA LEU A 161 -15.73 -7.95 3.39
C LEU A 161 -16.36 -8.92 2.39
N ASP A 162 -16.87 -10.06 2.86
CA ASP A 162 -17.55 -11.06 2.02
C ASP A 162 -18.87 -10.51 1.46
N GLU A 163 -19.66 -9.81 2.28
CA GLU A 163 -20.90 -9.13 1.86
C GLU A 163 -20.61 -8.06 0.80
N LYS A 164 -19.60 -7.23 1.02
CA LYS A 164 -19.18 -6.21 0.05
C LYS A 164 -18.64 -6.81 -1.24
N SER A 165 -17.97 -7.95 -1.16
CA SER A 165 -17.52 -8.69 -2.34
C SER A 165 -18.69 -9.19 -3.17
N LYS A 166 -19.70 -9.79 -2.52
CA LYS A 166 -20.94 -10.27 -3.16
C LYS A 166 -21.72 -9.12 -3.80
N GLU A 167 -21.82 -7.97 -3.13
CA GLU A 167 -22.43 -6.75 -3.67
C GLU A 167 -21.70 -6.29 -4.94
N TYR A 168 -20.37 -6.19 -4.88
CA TYR A 168 -19.53 -5.71 -5.99
C TYR A 168 -19.64 -6.58 -7.25
N ILE A 169 -19.65 -7.91 -7.09
CA ILE A 169 -19.73 -8.86 -8.21
C ILE A 169 -21.17 -9.31 -8.52
N SER A 170 -22.17 -8.65 -7.93
CA SER A 170 -23.58 -9.01 -8.11
C SER A 170 -24.01 -8.80 -9.56
N ARG A 171 -24.86 -9.70 -10.06
CA ARG A 171 -25.41 -9.69 -11.42
C ARG A 171 -26.87 -10.14 -11.38
N SER A 172 -27.65 -9.67 -12.35
CA SER A 172 -28.98 -10.21 -12.60
C SER A 172 -28.90 -11.71 -12.89
N ALA A 173 -29.91 -12.48 -12.48
CA ALA A 173 -29.90 -13.94 -12.59
C ALA A 173 -29.84 -14.46 -14.04
N ASP A 174 -30.26 -13.64 -15.00
CA ASP A 174 -30.25 -13.89 -16.44
C ASP A 174 -28.99 -13.37 -17.15
N ALA A 175 -28.19 -12.54 -16.48
CA ALA A 175 -26.95 -12.03 -17.04
C ALA A 175 -25.84 -13.10 -17.00
N PRO A 176 -24.94 -13.13 -17.98
CA PRO A 176 -23.74 -13.93 -17.89
C PRO A 176 -22.94 -13.60 -16.62
N ARG A 177 -22.27 -14.62 -16.06
CA ARG A 177 -21.55 -14.48 -14.78
C ARG A 177 -20.33 -13.56 -14.91
N GLY A 178 -19.55 -13.72 -15.98
CA GLY A 178 -18.35 -12.92 -16.25
C GLY A 178 -18.68 -11.50 -16.72
N TYR A 179 -17.80 -10.55 -16.44
CA TYR A 179 -17.99 -9.15 -16.80
C TYR A 179 -16.71 -8.52 -17.36
N ILE A 180 -16.84 -7.80 -18.47
CA ILE A 180 -15.84 -6.90 -19.05
C ILE A 180 -16.47 -5.52 -19.15
N GLY A 181 -15.91 -4.56 -18.42
CA GLY A 181 -16.47 -3.23 -18.22
C GLY A 181 -16.38 -2.31 -19.43
N LYS A 182 -17.10 -1.20 -19.32
CA LYS A 182 -17.19 -0.17 -20.37
C LYS A 182 -15.80 0.32 -20.75
N ASN A 183 -15.53 0.44 -22.04
CA ASN A 183 -14.24 0.89 -22.60
C ASN A 183 -13.01 0.09 -22.11
N ALA A 184 -13.18 -1.12 -21.57
CA ALA A 184 -12.05 -1.97 -21.21
C ALA A 184 -11.30 -2.43 -22.48
N ILE A 185 -9.97 -2.52 -22.38
CA ILE A 185 -9.08 -2.96 -23.45
C ILE A 185 -8.53 -4.32 -23.07
N VAL A 186 -8.86 -5.36 -23.85
CA VAL A 186 -8.46 -6.74 -23.61
C VAL A 186 -7.82 -7.29 -24.89
N ILE A 187 -6.49 -7.29 -24.98
CA ILE A 187 -5.79 -7.57 -26.27
C ILE A 187 -4.69 -8.61 -26.10
N GLY A 188 -4.56 -9.56 -27.03
CA GLY A 188 -3.38 -10.42 -27.13
C GLY A 188 -3.23 -11.45 -26.00
N ASN A 189 -4.29 -11.74 -25.25
CA ASN A 189 -4.20 -12.60 -24.07
C ASN A 189 -4.32 -14.09 -24.43
N LYS A 190 -3.48 -14.94 -23.83
CA LYS A 190 -3.52 -16.40 -24.06
C LYS A 190 -4.66 -17.09 -23.30
N LYS A 191 -4.96 -16.67 -22.06
CA LYS A 191 -6.05 -17.25 -21.25
C LYS A 191 -6.56 -16.24 -20.21
N ILE A 192 -7.88 -16.03 -20.21
CA ILE A 192 -8.59 -15.31 -19.17
C ILE A 192 -9.71 -16.22 -18.64
N ALA A 193 -9.60 -16.69 -17.40
CA ALA A 193 -10.53 -17.62 -16.80
C ALA A 193 -11.07 -17.07 -15.48
N ASN A 194 -12.38 -16.89 -15.37
CA ASN A 194 -13.04 -16.40 -14.16
C ASN A 194 -12.44 -15.06 -13.68
N VAL A 195 -12.37 -14.07 -14.58
CA VAL A 195 -11.85 -12.73 -14.25
C VAL A 195 -12.93 -11.68 -14.45
N TRP A 196 -13.13 -10.83 -13.45
CA TRP A 196 -13.98 -9.65 -13.53
C TRP A 196 -13.13 -8.44 -13.93
N ILE A 197 -13.38 -7.87 -15.10
CA ILE A 197 -12.61 -6.74 -15.63
C ILE A 197 -13.46 -5.47 -15.54
N GLY A 198 -13.00 -4.50 -14.75
CA GLY A 198 -13.68 -3.22 -14.54
C GLY A 198 -13.61 -2.30 -15.76
N GLU A 199 -14.35 -1.19 -15.70
CA GLU A 199 -14.37 -0.19 -16.76
C GLU A 199 -12.98 0.44 -16.99
N ASN A 200 -12.65 0.74 -18.24
CA ASN A 200 -11.39 1.36 -18.67
C ASN A 200 -10.12 0.59 -18.24
N ALA A 201 -10.27 -0.65 -17.76
CA ALA A 201 -9.13 -1.50 -17.43
C ALA A 201 -8.38 -1.90 -18.70
N THR A 202 -7.07 -2.07 -18.60
CA THR A 202 -6.25 -2.60 -19.70
C THR A 202 -5.69 -3.96 -19.31
N VAL A 203 -6.07 -5.01 -20.03
CA VAL A 203 -5.58 -6.38 -19.89
C VAL A 203 -4.94 -6.80 -21.21
N LYS A 204 -3.61 -6.73 -21.29
CA LYS A 204 -2.91 -6.81 -22.57
C LYS A 204 -1.74 -7.79 -22.53
N ASP A 205 -1.61 -8.62 -23.55
CA ASP A 205 -0.46 -9.52 -23.76
C ASP A 205 -0.16 -10.42 -22.54
N CYS A 206 -1.20 -10.82 -21.80
CA CYS A 206 -1.05 -11.65 -20.59
C CYS A 206 -0.93 -13.13 -20.94
N THR A 207 -0.12 -13.87 -20.17
CA THR A 207 0.03 -15.32 -20.38
C THR A 207 -1.10 -16.12 -19.73
N SER A 208 -1.50 -15.81 -18.50
CA SER A 208 -2.69 -16.43 -17.89
C SER A 208 -3.21 -15.60 -16.74
N LEU A 209 -4.51 -15.27 -16.76
CA LEU A 209 -5.22 -14.64 -15.66
C LEU A 209 -6.35 -15.54 -15.20
N GLU A 210 -6.30 -15.97 -13.93
CA GLU A 210 -7.23 -16.95 -13.39
C GLU A 210 -7.79 -16.50 -12.03
N ASN A 211 -9.12 -16.52 -11.90
CA ASN A 211 -9.82 -16.28 -10.64
C ASN A 211 -9.47 -14.93 -9.98
N GLY A 212 -9.93 -13.82 -10.56
CA GLY A 212 -9.57 -12.51 -10.01
C GLY A 212 -10.44 -11.33 -10.43
N ILE A 213 -10.17 -10.18 -9.83
CA ILE A 213 -10.84 -8.90 -10.09
C ILE A 213 -9.81 -7.86 -10.51
N VAL A 214 -10.07 -7.16 -11.61
CA VAL A 214 -9.36 -5.95 -12.03
C VAL A 214 -10.29 -4.75 -11.82
N LYS A 215 -10.29 -4.18 -10.60
CA LYS A 215 -11.07 -2.96 -10.32
C LYS A 215 -10.39 -1.79 -11.02
N SER A 216 -11.18 -0.99 -11.73
CA SER A 216 -10.70 0.12 -12.54
C SER A 216 -11.82 1.14 -12.70
N SER A 217 -11.45 2.40 -12.91
CA SER A 217 -12.36 3.50 -13.23
C SER A 217 -11.79 4.35 -14.36
N ALA A 218 -12.63 5.17 -15.01
CA ALA A 218 -12.17 6.12 -16.01
C ALA A 218 -11.13 7.14 -15.46
N SER A 219 -11.30 7.55 -14.19
CA SER A 219 -10.41 8.51 -13.53
C SER A 219 -9.08 7.91 -13.10
N ASP A 220 -9.04 6.62 -12.79
CA ASP A 220 -7.89 5.94 -12.19
C ASP A 220 -7.78 4.49 -12.72
N PRO A 221 -7.44 4.34 -14.01
CA PRO A 221 -7.50 3.05 -14.70
C PRO A 221 -6.40 2.10 -14.22
N SER A 222 -6.76 0.82 -14.13
CA SER A 222 -5.84 -0.25 -13.73
C SER A 222 -5.39 -1.09 -14.92
N SER A 223 -4.22 -1.71 -14.82
CA SER A 223 -3.67 -2.50 -15.92
C SER A 223 -2.98 -3.78 -15.50
N ILE A 224 -3.22 -4.87 -16.25
CA ILE A 224 -2.37 -6.06 -16.26
C ILE A 224 -1.82 -6.20 -17.67
N THR A 225 -0.49 -6.20 -17.81
CA THR A 225 0.16 -6.19 -19.12
C THR A 225 1.20 -7.29 -19.28
N THR A 226 1.93 -7.25 -20.39
CA THR A 226 3.02 -8.14 -20.86
C THR A 226 3.42 -9.30 -19.93
N ASP A 227 3.13 -10.51 -20.39
CA ASP A 227 3.62 -11.80 -19.86
C ASP A 227 3.26 -12.10 -18.40
N VAL A 228 2.29 -11.40 -17.81
CA VAL A 228 1.84 -11.66 -16.45
C VAL A 228 1.17 -13.03 -16.31
N LEU A 229 1.48 -13.69 -15.17
CA LEU A 229 0.80 -14.87 -14.66
C LEU A 229 0.12 -14.51 -13.33
N ALA A 230 -1.21 -14.51 -13.30
CA ALA A 230 -1.98 -14.15 -12.12
C ALA A 230 -2.99 -15.24 -11.74
N ASN A 231 -3.00 -15.65 -10.48
CA ASN A 231 -3.99 -16.57 -9.93
C ASN A 231 -4.48 -16.11 -8.55
N ASN A 232 -5.80 -16.08 -8.32
CA ASN A 232 -6.39 -15.61 -7.07
C ASN A 232 -5.92 -14.19 -6.71
N PHE A 233 -6.46 -13.19 -7.40
CA PHE A 233 -5.96 -11.83 -7.28
C PHE A 233 -7.05 -10.76 -7.27
N ILE A 234 -6.75 -9.63 -6.65
CA ILE A 234 -7.54 -8.41 -6.77
C ILE A 234 -6.59 -7.24 -7.02
N LEU A 235 -6.86 -6.46 -8.06
CA LEU A 235 -6.26 -5.15 -8.30
C LEU A 235 -7.28 -4.06 -7.95
N CYS A 236 -6.82 -3.02 -7.27
CA CYS A 236 -7.56 -1.79 -7.03
C CYS A 236 -7.30 -0.73 -8.12
N ASN A 237 -8.08 0.35 -8.11
CA ASN A 237 -7.93 1.48 -9.03
C ASN A 237 -6.48 2.00 -9.11
N GLY A 238 -6.01 2.27 -10.32
CA GLY A 238 -4.65 2.74 -10.59
C GLY A 238 -3.55 1.69 -10.42
N ALA A 239 -3.86 0.46 -10.01
CA ALA A 239 -2.87 -0.60 -9.84
C ALA A 239 -2.36 -1.10 -11.19
N LYS A 240 -1.07 -1.47 -11.24
CA LYS A 240 -0.43 -1.98 -12.44
C LYS A 240 0.39 -3.23 -12.15
N VAL A 241 0.15 -4.29 -12.92
CA VAL A 241 0.93 -5.52 -12.87
C VAL A 241 1.48 -5.79 -14.27
N MET A 242 2.79 -5.91 -14.42
CA MET A 242 3.43 -5.88 -15.75
C MET A 242 4.72 -6.71 -15.83
N ASP A 243 5.31 -6.77 -17.02
CA ASP A 243 6.67 -7.22 -17.30
C ASP A 243 7.03 -8.56 -16.66
N GLY A 244 6.20 -9.58 -16.92
CA GLY A 244 6.44 -10.95 -16.47
C GLY A 244 6.26 -11.18 -14.96
N ALA A 245 5.60 -10.26 -14.24
CA ALA A 245 5.28 -10.47 -12.83
C ALA A 245 4.40 -11.72 -12.63
N ILE A 246 4.65 -12.43 -11.53
CA ILE A 246 3.89 -13.61 -11.13
C ILE A 246 3.20 -13.31 -9.80
N ILE A 247 1.87 -13.28 -9.78
CA ILE A 247 1.11 -13.04 -8.55
C ILE A 247 0.17 -14.20 -8.26
N ARG A 248 0.24 -14.73 -7.04
CA ARG A 248 -0.63 -15.79 -6.53
C ARG A 248 -1.19 -15.38 -5.18
N ASN A 249 -2.49 -15.54 -4.96
CA ASN A 249 -3.11 -15.19 -3.68
C ASN A 249 -2.75 -13.75 -3.25
N THR A 250 -2.94 -12.78 -4.15
CA THR A 250 -2.36 -11.44 -3.99
C THR A 250 -3.40 -10.33 -4.11
N PHE A 251 -3.39 -9.42 -3.14
CA PHE A 251 -4.12 -8.16 -3.21
C PHE A 251 -3.16 -7.04 -3.62
N VAL A 252 -3.52 -6.25 -4.64
CA VAL A 252 -2.72 -5.15 -5.18
C VAL A 252 -3.51 -3.84 -5.03
N GLY A 253 -3.17 -3.08 -4.00
CA GLY A 253 -3.84 -1.85 -3.61
C GLY A 253 -3.65 -0.69 -4.59
N GLN A 254 -4.32 0.43 -4.30
CA GLN A 254 -4.40 1.56 -5.23
C GLN A 254 -3.02 2.13 -5.62
N ASN A 255 -2.83 2.47 -6.89
CA ASN A 255 -1.58 3.01 -7.42
C ASN A 255 -0.33 2.17 -7.03
N THR A 256 -0.50 0.86 -6.86
CA THR A 256 0.61 -0.08 -6.62
C THR A 256 1.13 -0.63 -7.92
N GLU A 257 2.44 -0.80 -8.03
CA GLU A 257 3.10 -1.36 -9.20
C GLU A 257 3.85 -2.64 -8.84
N VAL A 258 3.53 -3.74 -9.52
CA VAL A 258 4.22 -5.03 -9.40
C VAL A 258 4.74 -5.41 -10.78
N GLY A 259 6.05 -5.58 -10.93
CA GLY A 259 6.62 -5.71 -12.27
C GLY A 259 8.04 -6.27 -12.32
N LEU A 260 8.60 -6.24 -13.52
CA LEU A 260 9.98 -6.60 -13.82
C LEU A 260 10.39 -7.97 -13.24
N GLY A 261 9.51 -8.96 -13.43
CA GLY A 261 9.70 -10.34 -12.97
C GLY A 261 9.51 -10.56 -11.47
N PHE A 262 8.93 -9.62 -10.73
CA PHE A 262 8.63 -9.81 -9.30
C PHE A 262 7.65 -10.96 -9.09
N SER A 263 7.88 -11.79 -8.07
CA SER A 263 6.99 -12.88 -7.68
C SER A 263 6.35 -12.64 -6.32
N ALA A 264 5.03 -12.77 -6.23
CA ALA A 264 4.28 -12.57 -4.98
C ALA A 264 3.37 -13.77 -4.71
N THR A 265 3.44 -14.29 -3.48
CA THR A 265 2.58 -15.37 -3.00
C THR A 265 2.03 -15.02 -1.62
N ASP A 266 0.71 -15.10 -1.44
CA ASP A 266 0.05 -14.80 -0.16
C ASP A 266 0.40 -13.39 0.36
N THR A 267 0.29 -12.41 -0.52
CA THR A 267 0.76 -11.04 -0.27
C THR A 267 -0.37 -10.03 -0.34
N PHE A 268 -0.42 -9.16 0.67
CA PHE A 268 -1.23 -7.95 0.66
C PHE A 268 -0.34 -6.74 0.40
N PHE A 269 -0.46 -6.13 -0.78
CA PHE A 269 0.10 -4.81 -1.06
C PHE A 269 -0.97 -3.74 -0.87
N SER A 270 -0.75 -2.83 0.07
CA SER A 270 -1.53 -1.62 0.29
C SER A 270 -1.18 -0.55 -0.74
N ALA A 271 -1.85 0.60 -0.70
CA ALA A 271 -1.66 1.72 -1.59
C ALA A 271 -0.20 2.19 -1.76
N ASN A 272 0.12 2.60 -2.99
CA ASN A 272 1.42 3.19 -3.37
C ASN A 272 2.64 2.28 -3.10
N CYS A 273 2.46 0.96 -3.07
CA CYS A 273 3.59 0.03 -3.00
C CYS A 273 4.28 -0.10 -4.37
N GLN A 274 5.56 -0.45 -4.37
CA GLN A 274 6.31 -0.76 -5.58
C GLN A 274 7.14 -2.02 -5.37
N ALA A 275 6.92 -3.03 -6.21
CA ALA A 275 7.56 -4.34 -6.09
C ALA A 275 8.13 -4.77 -7.45
N PHE A 276 9.46 -4.63 -7.59
CA PHE A 276 10.20 -5.00 -8.79
C PHE A 276 11.34 -5.98 -8.45
N HIS A 277 11.66 -6.87 -9.40
CA HIS A 277 12.86 -7.72 -9.42
C HIS A 277 13.08 -8.75 -8.28
N GLY A 278 12.26 -8.76 -7.23
CA GLY A 278 12.39 -9.62 -6.04
C GLY A 278 11.22 -10.57 -5.81
N GLU A 279 11.07 -11.01 -4.56
CA GLU A 279 10.03 -11.95 -4.14
C GLU A 279 9.35 -11.50 -2.84
N SER A 280 8.05 -11.76 -2.73
CA SER A 280 7.32 -11.71 -1.46
C SER A 280 6.53 -12.99 -1.19
N CYS A 281 6.53 -13.40 0.08
CA CYS A 281 5.79 -14.57 0.56
C CYS A 281 5.17 -14.30 1.92
N SER A 282 3.86 -14.51 2.08
CA SER A 282 3.13 -14.25 3.34
C SER A 282 3.39 -12.83 3.87
N LEU A 283 3.22 -11.84 3.01
CA LEU A 283 3.62 -10.46 3.28
C LEU A 283 2.43 -9.54 3.55
N PHE A 284 2.52 -8.75 4.62
CA PHE A 284 1.70 -7.55 4.80
C PHE A 284 2.53 -6.32 4.45
N ALA A 285 2.39 -5.84 3.22
CA ALA A 285 3.01 -4.61 2.75
C ALA A 285 2.01 -3.46 2.93
N GLY A 286 2.10 -2.75 4.06
CA GLY A 286 1.39 -1.50 4.28
C GLY A 286 1.84 -0.39 3.33
N PRO A 287 1.21 0.80 3.38
CA PRO A 287 1.39 1.82 2.36
C PRO A 287 2.85 2.18 2.12
N PHE A 288 3.22 2.47 0.86
CA PHE A 288 4.59 2.85 0.49
C PHE A 288 5.68 1.82 0.88
N THR A 289 5.38 0.53 0.85
CA THR A 289 6.41 -0.52 0.90
C THR A 289 7.05 -0.68 -0.48
N VAL A 290 8.37 -0.53 -0.54
CA VAL A 290 9.12 -0.44 -1.80
C VAL A 290 10.27 -1.46 -1.85
N SER A 291 10.35 -2.20 -2.95
CA SER A 291 11.50 -3.02 -3.35
C SER A 291 11.75 -2.84 -4.85
N HIS A 292 12.93 -2.38 -5.25
CA HIS A 292 13.29 -2.11 -6.65
C HIS A 292 14.41 -2.99 -7.20
N HIS A 293 15.07 -3.79 -6.38
CA HIS A 293 16.32 -4.44 -6.75
C HIS A 293 16.20 -5.97 -6.71
N LYS A 294 17.00 -6.65 -7.53
CA LYS A 294 17.10 -8.11 -7.54
C LYS A 294 17.59 -8.65 -6.19
N SER A 295 17.24 -9.91 -5.91
CA SER A 295 17.61 -10.67 -4.70
C SER A 295 16.98 -10.18 -3.39
N THR A 296 15.99 -9.29 -3.45
CA THR A 296 15.19 -8.93 -2.26
C THR A 296 14.12 -10.00 -2.01
N LEU A 297 14.10 -10.55 -0.80
CA LEU A 297 13.05 -11.40 -0.26
C LEU A 297 12.35 -10.66 0.88
N LEU A 298 11.03 -10.51 0.76
CA LEU A 298 10.15 -9.93 1.78
C LEU A 298 9.20 -11.02 2.28
N ILE A 299 9.50 -11.64 3.42
CA ILE A 299 8.81 -12.87 3.85
C ILE A 299 8.28 -12.78 5.28
N ALA A 300 7.07 -13.31 5.50
CA ALA A 300 6.46 -13.51 6.82
C ALA A 300 6.55 -12.26 7.72
N ALA A 301 6.18 -11.10 7.16
CA ALA A 301 6.44 -9.83 7.82
C ALA A 301 5.45 -8.71 7.50
N MET A 302 5.36 -7.76 8.43
CA MET A 302 4.65 -6.50 8.25
C MET A 302 5.66 -5.39 7.95
N PHE A 303 5.41 -4.66 6.86
CA PHE A 303 6.14 -3.46 6.48
C PHE A 303 5.18 -2.29 6.31
N SER A 304 5.65 -1.06 6.54
CA SER A 304 4.89 0.15 6.23
C SER A 304 5.85 1.30 5.99
N PHE A 305 5.62 2.08 4.94
CA PHE A 305 6.51 3.16 4.49
C PHE A 305 7.97 2.71 4.38
N MET A 306 8.16 1.45 3.97
CA MET A 306 9.43 0.75 4.04
C MET A 306 10.18 0.87 2.72
N ASN A 307 11.49 1.06 2.80
CA ASN A 307 12.37 1.01 1.65
C ASN A 307 13.36 -0.15 1.81
N ALA A 308 13.21 -1.17 0.97
CA ALA A 308 14.07 -2.33 0.94
C ALA A 308 15.34 -2.03 0.13
N GLY A 309 16.49 -1.97 0.81
CA GLY A 309 17.79 -1.97 0.14
C GLY A 309 17.99 -3.21 -0.72
N SER A 310 18.89 -3.13 -1.70
CA SER A 310 19.19 -4.29 -2.56
C SER A 310 19.63 -5.51 -1.74
N ALA A 311 19.25 -6.72 -2.17
CA ALA A 311 19.56 -7.96 -1.43
C ALA A 311 19.09 -7.96 0.04
N THR A 312 17.97 -7.29 0.33
CA THR A 312 17.30 -7.38 1.63
C THR A 312 16.69 -8.76 1.80
N ASN A 313 16.99 -9.45 2.90
CA ASN A 313 16.57 -10.84 3.10
C ASN A 313 16.14 -11.07 4.55
N GLN A 314 15.17 -11.95 4.78
CA GLN A 314 14.75 -12.36 6.12
C GLN A 314 14.52 -13.86 6.18
N SER A 315 14.59 -14.42 7.39
CA SER A 315 14.28 -15.82 7.62
C SER A 315 13.32 -15.98 8.78
N ASN A 316 12.28 -16.78 8.59
CA ASN A 316 11.33 -17.17 9.62
C ASN A 316 11.50 -18.59 10.16
N HIS A 317 12.51 -19.29 9.65
CA HIS A 317 12.69 -20.71 9.92
C HIS A 317 13.68 -20.91 11.07
N TYR A 318 13.17 -21.28 12.24
CA TYR A 318 14.00 -21.96 13.25
C TYR A 318 13.99 -23.45 12.94
N TYR A 319 15.16 -24.07 12.79
CA TYR A 319 15.41 -25.46 12.37
C TYR A 319 14.48 -26.54 12.98
N ARG A 320 13.80 -26.26 14.10
CA ARG A 320 13.06 -27.23 14.91
C ARG A 320 11.56 -27.36 14.59
N LEU A 321 10.89 -26.29 14.17
CA LEU A 321 9.41 -26.28 14.07
C LEU A 321 8.88 -25.74 12.74
N GLY A 322 9.74 -25.41 11.77
CA GLY A 322 9.32 -24.87 10.48
C GLY A 322 9.16 -23.34 10.45
N PRO A 323 8.53 -22.80 9.39
CA PRO A 323 8.37 -21.35 9.15
C PRO A 323 7.23 -20.74 10.00
N ASN A 324 7.47 -20.60 11.30
CA ASN A 324 6.43 -20.15 12.26
C ASN A 324 6.58 -18.71 12.76
N HIS A 325 7.66 -18.02 12.40
CA HIS A 325 8.01 -16.74 13.01
C HIS A 325 7.67 -15.57 12.10
N GLU A 326 7.28 -14.45 12.69
CA GLU A 326 6.89 -13.25 11.96
C GLU A 326 7.74 -12.05 12.37
N GLY A 327 8.00 -11.16 11.41
CA GLY A 327 8.71 -9.91 11.62
C GLY A 327 7.81 -8.69 11.48
N VAL A 328 8.15 -7.61 12.18
CA VAL A 328 7.50 -6.30 11.98
C VAL A 328 8.58 -5.24 11.89
N LEU A 329 8.74 -4.65 10.71
CA LEU A 329 9.51 -3.41 10.58
C LEU A 329 8.50 -2.27 10.50
N GLN A 330 8.41 -1.52 11.60
CA GLN A 330 7.42 -0.47 11.75
C GLN A 330 7.61 0.66 10.73
N ARG A 331 6.59 1.52 10.62
CA ARG A 331 6.51 2.68 9.72
C ARG A 331 7.86 3.35 9.50
N GLY A 332 8.22 3.54 8.23
CA GLY A 332 9.38 4.34 7.83
C GLY A 332 10.72 3.62 8.00
N SER A 333 10.72 2.36 8.45
CA SER A 333 11.93 1.57 8.57
C SER A 333 12.53 1.27 7.20
N LYS A 334 13.86 1.13 7.15
CA LYS A 334 14.60 0.87 5.92
C LYS A 334 15.66 -0.17 6.15
N THR A 335 16.03 -0.85 5.09
CA THR A 335 17.20 -1.73 5.10
C THR A 335 18.28 -1.16 4.18
N ALA A 336 19.53 -1.19 4.63
CA ALA A 336 20.66 -0.99 3.76
C ALA A 336 20.82 -2.19 2.81
N SER A 337 21.61 -2.02 1.76
CA SER A 337 21.95 -3.12 0.86
C SER A 337 22.63 -4.27 1.61
N GLY A 338 22.19 -5.51 1.35
CA GLY A 338 22.72 -6.73 1.95
C GLY A 338 22.27 -7.00 3.38
N SER A 339 21.25 -6.28 3.87
CA SER A 339 20.73 -6.49 5.23
C SER A 339 19.96 -7.80 5.37
N TYR A 340 20.19 -8.48 6.49
CA TYR A 340 19.51 -9.71 6.88
C TYR A 340 18.90 -9.60 8.27
N VAL A 341 17.67 -10.10 8.46
CA VAL A 341 17.02 -10.15 9.78
C VAL A 341 16.40 -11.53 10.03
N LEU A 342 16.69 -12.12 11.19
CA LEU A 342 16.05 -13.36 11.65
C LEU A 342 14.78 -13.06 12.45
N TRP A 343 13.65 -13.66 12.04
CA TRP A 343 12.39 -13.59 12.79
C TRP A 343 12.38 -14.55 13.99
N PRO A 344 11.63 -14.23 15.06
CA PRO A 344 10.82 -13.02 15.23
C PRO A 344 11.68 -11.79 15.52
N ALA A 345 11.29 -10.65 14.96
CA ALA A 345 11.90 -9.36 15.29
C ALA A 345 10.92 -8.21 15.10
N VAL A 346 11.06 -7.16 15.92
CA VAL A 346 10.32 -5.91 15.77
C VAL A 346 11.25 -4.71 15.88
N THR A 347 11.15 -3.78 14.93
CA THR A 347 11.87 -2.50 14.98
C THR A 347 10.97 -1.37 15.46
N GLY A 348 11.55 -0.34 16.08
CA GLY A 348 10.86 0.96 16.25
C GLY A 348 10.65 1.67 14.92
N VAL A 349 9.71 2.62 14.87
CA VAL A 349 9.45 3.44 13.66
C VAL A 349 10.73 4.13 13.16
N PHE A 350 10.85 4.32 11.85
CA PHE A 350 11.98 4.98 11.19
C PHE A 350 13.36 4.36 11.47
N THR A 351 13.40 3.06 11.77
CA THR A 351 14.66 2.35 12.03
C THR A 351 15.39 2.02 10.72
N LEU A 352 16.69 2.34 10.64
CA LEU A 352 17.57 1.82 9.58
C LEU A 352 18.23 0.52 10.04
N VAL A 353 18.14 -0.54 9.25
CA VAL A 353 18.77 -1.84 9.50
C VAL A 353 19.93 -2.04 8.54
N LYS A 354 21.15 -2.20 9.06
CA LYS A 354 22.37 -2.39 8.27
C LYS A 354 23.15 -3.62 8.74
N GLY A 355 23.30 -4.59 7.84
CA GLY A 355 24.10 -5.79 8.05
C GLY A 355 23.26 -6.99 8.50
N LYS A 356 23.90 -7.99 9.11
CA LYS A 356 23.30 -9.30 9.39
C LYS A 356 22.89 -9.45 10.85
N HIS A 357 21.58 -9.40 11.12
CA HIS A 357 21.01 -9.51 12.45
C HIS A 357 20.42 -10.91 12.68
N GLY A 358 21.25 -11.82 13.21
CA GLY A 358 20.84 -13.19 13.53
C GLY A 358 20.19 -13.38 14.91
N GLY A 359 20.08 -12.32 15.72
CA GLY A 359 19.38 -12.35 17.00
C GLY A 359 17.95 -11.83 16.87
N ASN A 360 17.02 -12.36 17.66
CA ASN A 360 15.67 -11.79 17.75
C ASN A 360 15.71 -10.42 18.43
N LEU A 361 15.22 -9.40 17.73
CA LEU A 361 15.27 -8.00 18.15
C LEU A 361 13.89 -7.52 18.55
N ASP A 362 13.81 -6.67 19.57
CA ASP A 362 12.60 -5.91 19.91
C ASP A 362 13.00 -4.49 20.31
N THR A 363 13.11 -3.61 19.31
CA THR A 363 13.56 -2.22 19.49
C THR A 363 12.42 -1.21 19.38
N ARG A 364 11.17 -1.64 19.64
CA ARG A 364 9.98 -0.76 19.54
C ARG A 364 10.12 0.54 20.32
N LYS A 365 10.65 0.47 21.55
CA LYS A 365 10.88 1.61 22.46
C LYS A 365 11.93 2.61 21.98
N LEU A 366 12.62 2.33 20.87
CA LEU A 366 13.74 3.11 20.38
C LEU A 366 13.47 3.55 18.92
N PRO A 367 12.52 4.49 18.70
CA PRO A 367 12.23 5.01 17.37
C PRO A 367 13.43 5.74 16.76
N PHE A 368 13.46 5.84 15.43
CA PHE A 368 14.53 6.47 14.66
C PHE A 368 15.92 5.88 14.92
N SER A 369 16.02 4.60 15.29
CA SER A 369 17.31 3.97 15.58
C SER A 369 18.06 3.55 14.31
N TYR A 370 19.38 3.48 14.40
CA TYR A 370 20.17 2.63 13.51
C TYR A 370 20.47 1.30 14.19
N LEU A 371 20.24 0.20 13.50
CA LEU A 371 20.69 -1.14 13.86
C LEU A 371 21.86 -1.49 12.95
N ILE A 372 23.05 -1.58 13.54
CA ILE A 372 24.29 -1.82 12.81
C ILE A 372 24.88 -3.14 13.29
N GLU A 373 25.11 -4.07 12.37
CA GLU A 373 25.90 -5.27 12.67
C GLU A 373 27.39 -4.90 12.76
N GLN A 374 28.03 -5.32 13.85
CA GLN A 374 29.47 -5.24 14.03
C GLN A 374 29.95 -6.50 14.75
N ASN A 375 30.91 -7.21 14.16
CA ASN A 375 31.48 -8.43 14.72
C ASN A 375 30.42 -9.48 15.07
N SER A 376 29.41 -9.66 14.21
CA SER A 376 28.24 -10.54 14.40
C SER A 376 27.32 -10.16 15.57
N GLU A 377 27.45 -8.95 16.11
CA GLU A 377 26.58 -8.41 17.14
C GLU A 377 25.75 -7.24 16.62
N THR A 378 24.52 -7.10 17.12
CA THR A 378 23.66 -5.96 16.80
C THR A 378 23.92 -4.80 17.75
N TRP A 379 24.33 -3.66 17.20
CA TRP A 379 24.47 -2.40 17.92
C TRP A 379 23.34 -1.44 17.55
N ILE A 380 22.75 -0.81 18.55
CA ILE A 380 21.67 0.17 18.41
C ILE A 380 22.24 1.56 18.65
N TYR A 381 21.93 2.48 17.75
CA TYR A 381 22.18 3.91 17.89
C TYR A 381 20.83 4.65 17.90
N PRO A 382 20.25 4.89 19.10
CA PRO A 382 18.94 5.50 19.23
C PRO A 382 18.88 6.90 18.60
N GLY A 383 17.73 7.25 17.99
CA GLY A 383 17.50 8.58 17.39
C GLY A 383 18.32 8.91 16.14
N SER A 384 19.32 8.10 15.76
CA SER A 384 20.29 8.42 14.70
C SER A 384 19.66 8.68 13.33
N SER A 385 18.51 8.08 13.01
CA SER A 385 17.77 8.35 11.76
C SER A 385 17.21 9.77 11.69
N MET A 386 17.01 10.47 12.82
CA MET A 386 16.45 11.84 12.86
C MET A 386 17.35 12.86 12.17
N LYS A 387 18.67 12.65 12.22
CA LYS A 387 19.67 13.51 11.56
C LYS A 387 20.03 13.06 10.14
N SER A 388 19.36 12.05 9.60
CA SER A 388 19.68 11.51 8.27
C SER A 388 18.98 12.28 7.16
N CYS A 389 19.77 12.74 6.17
CA CYS A 389 19.19 13.37 4.97
C CYS A 389 18.32 12.38 4.18
N GLY A 390 18.67 11.09 4.16
CA GLY A 390 17.89 10.03 3.51
C GLY A 390 16.53 9.79 4.17
N THR A 391 16.45 9.87 5.50
CA THR A 391 15.17 9.77 6.24
C THR A 391 14.25 10.92 5.89
N MET A 392 14.74 12.16 6.00
CA MET A 392 13.95 13.35 5.67
C MET A 392 13.51 13.40 4.21
N ARG A 393 14.37 12.96 3.28
CA ARG A 393 14.04 12.88 1.87
C ARG A 393 12.87 11.94 1.60
N ASP A 394 12.82 10.79 2.26
CA ASP A 394 11.75 9.82 2.04
C ASP A 394 10.42 10.31 2.64
N ILE A 395 10.45 10.88 3.85
CA ILE A 395 9.30 11.55 4.48
C ILE A 395 8.66 12.57 3.54
N ASN A 396 9.49 13.49 3.02
CA ASN A 396 9.03 14.59 2.15
C ASN A 396 8.53 14.13 0.77
N LYS A 397 8.89 12.90 0.34
CA LYS A 397 8.51 12.36 -0.96
C LYS A 397 7.15 11.67 -0.94
N TRP A 398 6.72 11.07 0.17
CA TRP A 398 5.52 10.22 0.19
C TRP A 398 4.26 10.97 -0.26
N LYS A 399 3.99 12.16 0.28
CA LYS A 399 2.83 12.98 -0.13
C LYS A 399 2.87 13.35 -1.61
N LYS A 400 4.06 13.63 -2.16
CA LYS A 400 4.24 13.96 -3.59
C LYS A 400 4.11 12.73 -4.50
N ARG A 401 4.39 11.54 -3.96
CA ARG A 401 4.35 10.24 -4.65
C ARG A 401 3.00 9.54 -4.53
N ASP A 402 2.10 9.97 -3.65
CA ASP A 402 0.71 9.51 -3.69
C ASP A 402 0.07 10.01 -4.99
N LYS A 403 -0.14 9.10 -5.95
CA LYS A 403 -0.73 9.40 -7.27
C LYS A 403 -2.13 8.82 -7.44
N ARG A 404 -2.73 8.31 -6.36
CA ARG A 404 -4.12 7.86 -6.36
C ARG A 404 -5.03 9.01 -6.77
N LYS A 405 -5.92 8.77 -7.72
CA LYS A 405 -6.84 9.79 -8.24
C LYS A 405 -8.26 9.60 -7.70
N THR A 406 -8.62 8.35 -7.37
CA THR A 406 -9.93 8.03 -6.81
C THR A 406 -9.78 7.70 -5.33
N ILE A 407 -10.36 8.53 -4.45
CA ILE A 407 -10.38 8.29 -2.99
C ILE A 407 -11.84 8.13 -2.53
N ASP A 408 -12.22 6.90 -2.23
CA ASP A 408 -13.57 6.48 -1.83
C ASP A 408 -13.54 5.72 -0.47
N ASP A 409 -14.66 5.11 -0.07
CA ASP A 409 -14.79 4.35 1.18
C ASP A 409 -14.03 3.00 1.18
N SER A 410 -13.54 2.57 0.03
CA SER A 410 -12.69 1.38 -0.17
C SER A 410 -11.22 1.74 -0.37
N SER A 411 -10.83 2.98 -0.07
CA SER A 411 -9.48 3.48 -0.24
C SER A 411 -8.72 3.47 1.08
N ASP A 412 -7.41 3.24 1.01
CA ASP A 412 -6.55 3.28 2.19
C ASP A 412 -6.47 4.68 2.79
N ILE A 413 -6.58 4.77 4.11
CA ILE A 413 -6.40 6.00 4.87
C ILE A 413 -4.91 6.13 5.21
N ILE A 414 -4.29 7.24 4.80
CA ILE A 414 -2.85 7.45 4.92
C ILE A 414 -2.56 8.81 5.55
N ASN A 415 -2.03 8.80 6.77
CA ASN A 415 -1.43 9.96 7.43
C ASN A 415 0.06 10.04 7.06
N PHE A 416 0.54 11.22 6.67
CA PHE A 416 1.93 11.44 6.23
C PHE A 416 2.81 12.11 7.29
N ASP A 417 2.21 12.64 8.34
CA ASP A 417 2.90 13.43 9.34
C ASP A 417 3.73 12.56 10.28
N VAL A 418 4.97 13.02 10.51
CA VAL A 418 5.94 12.37 11.39
C VAL A 418 5.77 12.79 12.84
N MET A 419 5.36 14.04 13.07
CA MET A 419 5.00 14.53 14.40
C MET A 419 3.54 14.23 14.71
N SER A 420 3.19 12.95 14.60
CA SER A 420 1.88 12.42 14.99
C SER A 420 1.87 12.09 16.49
N PRO A 421 0.69 12.03 17.13
CA PRO A 421 0.59 11.59 18.53
C PRO A 421 1.23 10.23 18.78
N PHE A 422 1.12 9.30 17.83
CA PHE A 422 1.75 7.98 17.90
C PHE A 422 3.27 8.08 18.00
N ILE A 423 3.92 8.81 17.08
CA ILE A 423 5.38 8.88 17.04
C ILE A 423 5.92 9.73 18.19
N VAL A 424 5.26 10.83 18.53
CA VAL A 424 5.66 11.70 19.65
C VAL A 424 5.62 10.93 20.97
N ALA A 425 4.58 10.12 21.20
CA ALA A 425 4.49 9.28 22.39
C ALA A 425 5.61 8.23 22.45
N GLU A 426 5.91 7.55 21.33
CA GLU A 426 7.01 6.57 21.27
C GLU A 426 8.39 7.23 21.51
N VAL A 427 8.61 8.45 20.99
CA VAL A 427 9.84 9.22 21.26
C VAL A 427 9.93 9.65 22.72
N ALA A 428 8.82 10.07 23.34
CA ALA A 428 8.79 10.43 24.75
C ALA A 428 9.08 9.23 25.67
N GLU A 429 8.47 8.08 25.41
CA GLU A 429 8.76 6.83 26.13
C GLU A 429 10.22 6.40 25.95
N GLY A 430 10.76 6.56 24.73
CA GLY A 430 12.17 6.32 24.44
C GLY A 430 13.11 7.28 25.18
N PHE A 431 12.74 8.55 25.29
CA PHE A 431 13.50 9.59 26.01
C PHE A 431 13.62 9.27 27.50
N GLU A 432 12.51 8.91 28.15
CA GLU A 432 12.50 8.48 29.54
C GLU A 432 13.40 7.25 29.75
N PHE A 433 13.26 6.25 28.88
CA PHE A 433 14.05 5.02 28.94
C PHE A 433 15.56 5.29 28.79
N LEU A 434 15.97 6.11 27.82
CA LEU A 434 17.39 6.43 27.62
C LEU A 434 17.94 7.30 28.76
N THR A 435 17.14 8.21 29.31
CA THR A 435 17.51 9.05 30.45
C THR A 435 17.80 8.19 31.69
N GLU A 436 16.99 7.15 31.94
CA GLU A 436 17.26 6.17 33.00
C GLU A 436 18.62 5.47 32.79
N LYS A 437 18.92 5.05 31.55
CA LYS A 437 20.22 4.42 31.22
C LYS A 437 21.38 5.39 31.34
N GLN A 438 21.19 6.64 30.92
CA GLN A 438 22.17 7.72 31.08
C GLN A 438 22.50 7.97 32.56
N HIS A 439 21.51 7.94 33.45
CA HIS A 439 21.76 8.04 34.89
C HIS A 439 22.50 6.82 35.44
N HIS A 440 22.16 5.62 34.99
CA HIS A 440 22.86 4.40 35.38
C HIS A 440 24.33 4.41 34.96
N GLN A 441 24.65 4.79 33.72
CA GLN A 441 26.05 4.86 33.27
C GLN A 441 26.87 5.88 34.03
N ARG A 442 26.30 7.05 34.38
CA ARG A 442 26.97 8.06 35.21
C ARG A 442 27.28 7.54 36.62
N ARG A 443 26.49 6.61 37.15
CA ARG A 443 26.72 5.98 38.47
C ARG A 443 27.66 4.78 38.41
N ALA A 444 27.53 3.93 37.39
CA ALA A 444 28.19 2.62 37.34
C ALA A 444 29.45 2.57 36.45
N GLY A 445 29.72 3.59 35.64
CA GLY A 445 30.90 3.64 34.76
C GLY A 445 30.91 2.56 33.67
N VAL A 446 29.74 2.19 33.14
CA VAL A 446 29.63 1.20 32.05
C VAL A 446 29.93 1.85 30.69
N ASN A 447 30.52 1.08 29.77
CA ASN A 447 30.83 1.53 28.40
C ASN A 447 29.74 1.15 27.38
N TYR A 448 28.83 0.24 27.76
CA TYR A 448 27.69 -0.17 26.95
C TYR A 448 26.56 -0.71 27.81
N HIS A 449 25.35 -0.68 27.26
CA HIS A 449 24.14 -1.28 27.83
C HIS A 449 23.69 -2.46 26.97
N LYS A 450 23.32 -3.57 27.61
CA LYS A 450 22.62 -4.67 26.94
C LYS A 450 21.14 -4.35 26.85
N TYR A 451 20.55 -4.65 25.70
CA TYR A 451 19.11 -4.51 25.46
C TYR A 451 18.62 -5.71 24.64
N GLY A 452 18.06 -6.71 25.32
CA GLY A 452 17.77 -8.01 24.72
C GLY A 452 19.03 -8.65 24.14
N ARG A 453 18.99 -8.99 22.84
CA ARG A 453 20.14 -9.52 22.08
C ARG A 453 20.97 -8.45 21.36
N ALA A 454 20.79 -7.19 21.70
CA ALA A 454 21.52 -6.07 21.13
C ALA A 454 22.25 -5.27 22.21
N LYS A 455 23.10 -4.34 21.78
CA LYS A 455 23.91 -3.47 22.64
C LYS A 455 23.79 -2.01 22.22
N MET A 456 23.96 -1.10 23.17
CA MET A 456 24.07 0.34 22.95
C MET A 456 25.35 0.84 23.60
N HIS A 457 26.21 1.53 22.85
CA HIS A 457 27.33 2.24 23.45
C HIS A 457 26.82 3.37 24.35
N SER A 458 27.53 3.67 25.45
CA SER A 458 27.15 4.76 26.35
C SER A 458 27.09 6.12 25.67
N VAL A 459 28.01 6.37 24.73
CA VAL A 459 27.99 7.59 23.89
C VAL A 459 26.74 7.65 23.00
N ALA A 460 26.27 6.52 22.49
CA ALA A 460 25.05 6.47 21.68
C ALA A 460 23.78 6.66 22.54
N VAL A 461 23.83 6.30 23.83
CA VAL A 461 22.76 6.61 24.78
C VAL A 461 22.71 8.12 25.04
N ASP A 462 23.84 8.76 25.31
CA ASP A 462 23.91 10.22 25.51
C ASP A 462 23.38 10.97 24.28
N GLU A 463 23.87 10.61 23.08
CA GLU A 463 23.40 11.23 21.83
C GLU A 463 21.90 10.98 21.58
N GLY A 464 21.40 9.78 21.92
CA GLY A 464 19.98 9.46 21.78
C GLY A 464 19.08 10.32 22.67
N VAL A 465 19.50 10.62 23.90
CA VAL A 465 18.79 11.53 24.81
C VAL A 465 18.69 12.92 24.18
N ASP A 466 19.79 13.46 23.65
CA ASP A 466 19.83 14.78 23.03
C ASP A 466 18.93 14.85 21.78
N LEU A 467 18.98 13.83 20.91
CA LEU A 467 18.17 13.76 19.70
C LEU A 467 16.67 13.69 20.00
N TYR A 468 16.26 12.90 20.99
CA TYR A 468 14.86 12.82 21.39
C TYR A 468 14.39 14.11 22.08
N ALA A 469 15.22 14.75 22.91
CA ALA A 469 14.89 16.07 23.47
C ALA A 469 14.65 17.11 22.37
N MET A 470 15.53 17.17 21.36
CA MET A 470 15.35 18.08 20.22
C MET A 470 14.05 17.79 19.45
N PHE A 471 13.73 16.52 19.19
CA PHE A 471 12.49 16.15 18.53
C PHE A 471 11.25 16.63 19.28
N LEU A 472 11.21 16.44 20.61
CA LEU A 472 10.10 16.87 21.46
C LEU A 472 9.97 18.40 21.50
N SER A 473 11.08 19.13 21.55
CA SER A 473 11.08 20.60 21.48
C SER A 473 10.62 21.11 20.12
N THR A 474 11.04 20.48 19.02
CA THR A 474 10.55 20.82 17.67
C THR A 474 9.05 20.56 17.54
N PHE A 475 8.55 19.43 18.08
CA PHE A 475 7.11 19.17 18.11
C PHE A 475 6.34 20.28 18.85
N ALA A 476 6.82 20.67 20.03
CA ALA A 476 6.16 21.66 20.86
C ALA A 476 6.04 23.02 20.15
N VAL A 477 7.13 23.53 19.56
CA VAL A 477 7.11 24.82 18.87
C VAL A 477 6.26 24.78 17.60
N ARG A 478 6.29 23.70 16.83
CA ARG A 478 5.47 23.57 15.61
C ARG A 478 3.99 23.53 15.91
N LEU A 479 3.60 22.76 16.94
CA LEU A 479 2.22 22.72 17.37
C LEU A 479 1.77 24.09 17.88
N LEU A 480 2.59 24.75 18.70
CA LEU A 480 2.28 26.08 19.23
C LEU A 480 2.14 27.12 18.11
N LYS A 481 3.05 27.14 17.13
CA LYS A 481 3.00 28.01 15.94
C LYS A 481 1.79 27.75 15.04
N SER A 482 1.22 26.54 15.07
CA SER A 482 -0.02 26.20 14.36
C SER A 482 -1.29 26.64 15.08
N CYS A 483 -1.17 27.13 16.33
CA CYS A 483 -2.28 27.63 17.12
C CYS A 483 -2.40 29.15 17.03
N ASP A 484 -3.62 29.64 17.15
CA ASP A 484 -3.84 31.05 17.45
C ASP A 484 -3.49 31.30 18.93
N THR A 485 -2.33 31.91 19.15
CA THR A 485 -1.80 32.16 20.50
C THR A 485 -2.66 33.12 21.31
N THR A 486 -3.51 33.94 20.66
CA THR A 486 -4.45 34.83 21.36
C THR A 486 -5.57 34.06 22.07
N ASN A 487 -5.85 32.82 21.62
CA ASN A 487 -6.88 31.94 22.17
C ASN A 487 -6.30 30.72 22.91
N LEU A 488 -5.01 30.79 23.29
CA LEU A 488 -4.28 29.65 23.82
C LEU A 488 -4.89 29.10 25.13
N LYS A 489 -5.42 29.98 25.98
CA LYS A 489 -6.11 29.58 27.22
C LYS A 489 -7.31 28.68 26.93
N ALA A 490 -8.22 29.08 26.06
CA ALA A 490 -9.39 28.28 25.72
C ALA A 490 -9.01 26.98 25.00
N LEU A 491 -7.93 27.00 24.19
CA LEU A 491 -7.39 25.80 23.56
C LEU A 491 -6.87 24.80 24.60
N TYR A 492 -6.12 25.24 25.61
CA TYR A 492 -5.67 24.37 26.70
C TYR A 492 -6.82 23.90 27.59
N GLU A 493 -7.82 24.73 27.86
CA GLU A 493 -9.04 24.33 28.57
C GLU A 493 -9.78 23.23 27.80
N LYS A 494 -9.95 23.38 26.48
CA LYS A 494 -10.53 22.34 25.63
C LYS A 494 -9.66 21.07 25.62
N ALA A 495 -8.35 21.21 25.44
CA ALA A 495 -7.42 20.09 25.44
C ALA A 495 -7.37 19.36 26.79
N SER A 496 -7.61 20.05 27.91
CA SER A 496 -7.62 19.46 29.25
C SER A 496 -8.65 18.34 29.42
N SER A 497 -9.73 18.38 28.62
CA SER A 497 -10.77 17.34 28.56
C SER A 497 -10.36 16.09 27.78
N TYR A 498 -9.26 16.15 27.02
CA TYR A 498 -8.71 14.99 26.33
C TYR A 498 -7.82 14.19 27.28
N GLU A 499 -7.89 12.86 27.17
CA GLU A 499 -6.98 11.95 27.86
C GLU A 499 -5.68 11.79 27.06
N ILE A 500 -4.53 11.74 27.75
CA ILE A 500 -3.27 11.27 27.14
C ILE A 500 -3.34 9.76 27.05
N ASP A 501 -4.03 9.28 26.02
CA ASP A 501 -4.06 7.87 25.67
C ASP A 501 -2.90 7.51 24.73
N LYS A 502 -2.51 6.23 24.72
CA LYS A 502 -1.59 5.69 23.72
C LYS A 502 -2.28 5.70 22.36
N TRP A 503 -1.49 5.87 21.31
CA TRP A 503 -1.98 5.81 19.93
C TRP A 503 -1.53 4.54 19.24
N ALA A 504 -2.18 4.23 18.11
CA ALA A 504 -1.84 3.10 17.25
C ALA A 504 -1.70 3.58 15.79
N ASP A 505 -0.79 2.96 15.05
CA ASP A 505 -0.70 3.05 13.59
C ASP A 505 -1.39 1.82 12.97
N ILE A 506 -2.60 2.03 12.45
CA ILE A 506 -3.43 1.00 11.80
C ILE A 506 -3.08 0.98 10.31
N ALA A 507 -1.86 0.54 10.02
CA ALA A 507 -1.30 0.41 8.68
C ALA A 507 -1.45 1.65 7.80
N GLY A 508 -1.08 2.82 8.32
CA GLY A 508 -1.16 4.09 7.58
C GLY A 508 -1.99 5.15 8.28
N ALA A 509 -2.99 4.74 9.06
CA ALA A 509 -3.92 5.62 9.76
C ALA A 509 -3.65 5.64 11.27
N TYR A 510 -3.58 6.83 11.86
CA TYR A 510 -3.38 6.97 13.30
C TYR A 510 -4.71 7.14 14.04
N CYS A 511 -4.83 6.51 15.21
CA CYS A 511 -5.90 6.82 16.17
C CYS A 511 -5.51 6.49 17.61
N SER A 512 -6.28 7.01 18.57
CA SER A 512 -6.14 6.64 19.98
C SER A 512 -6.56 5.18 20.21
N ARG A 513 -5.88 4.50 21.14
CA ARG A 513 -6.20 3.10 21.48
C ARG A 513 -7.59 2.98 22.10
N LYS A 514 -8.06 3.97 22.86
CA LYS A 514 -9.41 4.07 23.39
C LYS A 514 -10.45 4.08 22.27
N LYS A 515 -10.23 4.86 21.21
CA LYS A 515 -11.09 4.86 20.02
C LYS A 515 -11.08 3.49 19.34
N LEU A 516 -9.89 2.92 19.14
CA LEU A 516 -9.72 1.61 18.51
C LEU A 516 -10.40 0.48 19.29
N PHE A 517 -10.16 0.35 20.59
CA PHE A 517 -10.77 -0.70 21.41
C PHE A 517 -12.27 -0.47 21.59
N GLY A 518 -12.72 0.78 21.73
CA GLY A 518 -14.15 1.10 21.69
C GLY A 518 -14.82 0.70 20.38
N PHE A 519 -14.13 0.81 19.25
CA PHE A 519 -14.60 0.31 17.96
C PHE A 519 -14.66 -1.23 17.91
N ILE A 520 -13.60 -1.91 18.38
CA ILE A 520 -13.55 -3.38 18.46
C ILE A 520 -14.74 -3.91 19.27
N ASP A 521 -14.99 -3.32 20.45
CA ASP A 521 -16.09 -3.72 21.33
C ASP A 521 -17.45 -3.44 20.69
N LYS A 522 -17.64 -2.29 20.04
CA LYS A 522 -18.88 -1.96 19.33
C LYS A 522 -19.16 -2.98 18.23
N VAL A 523 -18.20 -3.28 17.36
CA VAL A 523 -18.39 -4.28 16.29
C VAL A 523 -18.68 -5.66 16.88
N ALA A 524 -17.94 -6.08 17.91
CA ALA A 524 -18.15 -7.38 18.55
C ALA A 524 -19.58 -7.54 19.11
N ASN A 525 -20.16 -6.47 19.66
CA ASN A 525 -21.49 -6.51 20.28
C ASN A 525 -22.66 -6.12 19.35
N SER A 526 -22.40 -5.42 18.24
CA SER A 526 -23.43 -5.00 17.29
C SER A 526 -23.96 -6.18 16.46
N LYS A 527 -25.29 -6.26 16.28
CA LYS A 527 -25.90 -7.20 15.32
C LYS A 527 -25.66 -6.77 13.87
N GLU A 528 -25.71 -5.46 13.62
CA GLU A 528 -25.44 -4.86 12.31
C GLU A 528 -24.15 -4.04 12.41
N CYS A 529 -23.03 -4.57 11.89
CA CYS A 529 -21.72 -3.94 12.04
C CYS A 529 -21.29 -3.07 10.84
N SER A 530 -21.95 -3.17 9.69
CA SER A 530 -21.56 -2.45 8.47
C SER A 530 -21.51 -0.94 8.67
N SER A 531 -22.54 -0.35 9.30
CA SER A 531 -22.58 1.08 9.63
C SER A 531 -21.53 1.48 10.68
N VAL A 532 -21.21 0.60 11.63
CA VAL A 532 -20.17 0.84 12.64
C VAL A 532 -18.80 0.90 11.98
N ILE A 533 -18.52 -0.01 11.04
CA ILE A 533 -17.27 -0.07 10.27
C ILE A 533 -17.11 1.17 9.39
N THR A 534 -18.13 1.52 8.60
CA THR A 534 -18.06 2.69 7.70
C THR A 534 -17.91 4.00 8.48
N ASN A 535 -18.63 4.15 9.60
CA ASN A 535 -18.51 5.32 10.46
C ASN A 535 -17.11 5.44 11.09
N PHE A 536 -16.52 4.31 11.52
CA PHE A 536 -15.15 4.30 12.05
C PHE A 536 -14.11 4.70 11.00
N LEU A 537 -14.21 4.15 9.77
CA LEU A 537 -13.32 4.54 8.68
C LEU A 537 -13.48 6.02 8.28
N SER A 538 -14.72 6.53 8.27
CA SER A 538 -14.98 7.95 8.03
C SER A 538 -14.39 8.85 9.13
N ASP A 539 -14.50 8.44 10.39
CA ASP A 539 -13.92 9.15 11.53
C ASP A 539 -12.38 9.12 11.50
N LEU A 540 -11.76 8.00 11.14
CA LEU A 540 -10.30 7.93 10.92
C LEU A 540 -9.84 8.91 9.83
N LYS A 541 -10.64 9.08 8.77
CA LYS A 541 -10.31 9.95 7.64
C LYS A 541 -10.48 11.42 7.97
N ASN A 542 -11.52 11.78 8.73
CA ASN A 542 -11.95 13.17 8.89
C ASN A 542 -11.64 13.77 10.29
N GLY A 543 -11.53 12.95 11.33
CA GLY A 543 -11.35 13.40 12.72
C GLY A 543 -9.90 13.62 13.16
N TYR A 544 -8.92 13.10 12.39
CA TYR A 544 -7.52 13.03 12.82
C TYR A 544 -6.89 14.39 13.20
N GLU A 545 -7.10 15.43 12.40
CA GLU A 545 -6.40 16.71 12.59
C GLU A 545 -6.80 17.43 13.89
N GLU A 546 -8.08 17.39 14.25
CA GLU A 546 -8.55 17.97 15.52
C GLU A 546 -8.01 17.17 16.71
N GLU A 547 -8.11 15.85 16.67
CA GLU A 547 -7.65 14.97 17.76
C GLU A 547 -6.15 15.10 17.99
N LYS A 548 -5.36 15.14 16.91
CA LYS A 548 -3.92 15.39 16.95
C LYS A 548 -3.61 16.69 17.68
N LYS A 549 -4.29 17.78 17.32
CA LYS A 549 -4.05 19.10 17.91
C LYS A 549 -4.39 19.10 19.40
N MET A 550 -5.56 18.57 19.78
CA MET A 550 -6.01 18.56 21.16
C MET A 550 -5.13 17.65 22.03
N TRP A 551 -4.78 16.45 21.55
CA TRP A 551 -3.86 15.56 22.24
C TRP A 551 -2.49 16.21 22.42
N GLY A 552 -1.96 16.87 21.38
CA GLY A 552 -0.64 17.50 21.44
C GLY A 552 -0.56 18.64 22.47
N LEU A 553 -1.60 19.48 22.53
CA LEU A 553 -1.69 20.55 23.54
C LEU A 553 -1.79 19.96 24.95
N LYS A 554 -2.61 18.92 25.13
CA LYS A 554 -2.69 18.19 26.40
C LYS A 554 -1.34 17.59 26.79
N PHE A 555 -0.64 16.98 25.84
CA PHE A 555 0.68 16.39 26.05
C PHE A 555 1.70 17.43 26.52
N ILE A 556 1.79 18.58 25.85
CA ILE A 556 2.68 19.69 26.27
C ILE A 556 2.30 20.19 27.67
N LEU A 557 1.01 20.38 27.93
CA LEU A 557 0.49 20.87 29.21
C LEU A 557 0.89 19.95 30.38
N GLU A 558 0.75 18.64 30.23
CA GLU A 558 1.13 17.67 31.26
C GLU A 558 2.65 17.55 31.40
N GLN A 559 3.37 17.38 30.30
CA GLN A 559 4.81 17.08 30.31
C GLN A 559 5.68 18.26 30.75
N ARG A 560 5.28 19.50 30.43
CA ARG A 560 6.08 20.70 30.76
C ARG A 560 5.56 21.49 31.94
N PHE A 561 4.25 21.42 32.21
CA PHE A 561 3.60 22.30 33.18
C PHE A 561 2.79 21.57 34.25
N ASN A 562 2.87 20.23 34.32
CA ASN A 562 2.13 19.40 35.28
C ASN A 562 0.62 19.74 35.32
N GLY A 563 0.02 20.02 34.16
CA GLY A 563 -1.40 20.33 34.05
C GLY A 563 -1.77 21.80 34.31
N ASN A 564 -0.81 22.68 34.66
CA ASN A 564 -1.09 24.06 35.01
C ASN A 564 -1.24 24.96 33.77
N ILE A 565 -2.50 25.30 33.45
CA ILE A 565 -2.85 26.14 32.29
C ILE A 565 -2.28 27.55 32.43
N GLU A 566 -2.33 28.17 33.60
CA GLU A 566 -1.85 29.55 33.81
C GLU A 566 -0.33 29.64 33.61
N ALA A 567 0.41 28.61 34.03
CA ALA A 567 1.85 28.52 33.75
C ALA A 567 2.12 28.36 32.24
N ALA A 568 1.36 27.51 31.56
CA ALA A 568 1.54 27.19 30.14
C ALA A 568 1.24 28.36 29.19
N ILE A 569 0.43 29.34 29.61
CA ILE A 569 0.08 30.53 28.81
C ILE A 569 0.89 31.77 29.18
N SER A 570 1.80 31.67 30.15
CA SER A 570 2.66 32.80 30.52
C SER A 570 3.56 33.21 29.35
N ALA A 571 3.86 34.50 29.25
CA ALA A 571 4.72 35.03 28.19
C ALA A 571 6.10 34.37 28.19
N ASP A 572 6.65 34.12 29.38
CA ASP A 572 7.94 33.45 29.57
C ASP A 572 7.88 32.00 29.08
N ALA A 573 6.87 31.22 29.47
CA ALA A 573 6.72 29.84 29.01
C ALA A 573 6.59 29.72 27.48
N ILE A 574 5.84 30.64 26.86
CA ILE A 574 5.70 30.71 25.40
C ILE A 574 7.04 31.05 24.75
N ALA A 575 7.76 32.07 25.28
CA ALA A 575 9.06 32.46 24.79
C ALA A 575 10.09 31.32 24.91
N ASP A 576 10.07 30.59 26.02
CA ASP A 576 10.95 29.44 26.26
C ASP A 576 10.69 28.30 25.27
N ILE A 577 9.43 27.89 25.07
CA ILE A 577 9.08 26.86 24.08
C ILE A 577 9.53 27.27 22.67
N ILE A 578 9.31 28.54 22.30
CA ILE A 578 9.73 29.05 20.99
C ILE A 578 11.25 29.01 20.86
N SER A 579 11.98 29.53 21.85
CA SER A 579 13.44 29.60 21.82
C SER A 579 14.09 28.21 21.79
N GLU A 580 13.64 27.29 22.65
CA GLU A 580 14.12 25.91 22.68
C GLU A 580 13.81 25.18 21.38
N GLY A 581 12.57 25.30 20.88
CA GLY A 581 12.15 24.62 19.67
C GLY A 581 12.85 25.11 18.42
N GLU A 582 13.03 26.43 18.26
CA GLU A 582 13.79 27.00 17.14
C GLU A 582 15.27 26.63 17.20
N THR A 583 15.84 26.58 18.41
CA THR A 583 17.21 26.10 18.60
C THR A 583 17.34 24.63 18.18
N ALA A 584 16.39 23.78 18.58
CA ALA A 584 16.33 22.38 18.20
C ALA A 584 16.17 22.20 16.68
N GLU A 585 15.24 22.92 16.05
CA GLU A 585 15.02 22.89 14.59
C GLU A 585 16.29 23.27 13.83
N ASN A 586 16.94 24.37 14.22
CA ASN A 586 18.17 24.84 13.59
C ASN A 586 19.32 23.86 13.78
N THR A 587 19.40 23.21 14.95
CA THR A 587 20.45 22.23 15.25
C THR A 587 20.26 20.97 14.42
N LEU A 588 19.04 20.43 14.37
CA LEU A 588 18.70 19.28 13.53
C LEU A 588 18.94 19.59 12.04
N ALA A 589 18.55 20.78 11.57
CA ALA A 589 18.79 21.21 10.19
C ALA A 589 20.28 21.20 9.84
N LYS A 590 21.13 21.72 10.73
CA LYS A 590 22.60 21.69 10.56
C LYS A 590 23.12 20.25 10.53
N MET A 591 22.66 19.38 11.44
CA MET A 591 23.07 17.97 11.44
C MET A 591 22.70 17.26 10.14
N ILE A 592 21.50 17.50 9.61
CA ILE A 592 21.04 16.94 8.32
C ILE A 592 21.87 17.48 7.15
N ALA A 593 22.20 18.78 7.17
CA ALA A 593 23.06 19.39 6.16
C ALA A 593 24.47 18.78 6.18
N THR A 594 25.06 18.58 7.36
CA THR A 594 26.35 17.90 7.51
C THR A 594 26.30 16.44 7.05
N ASP A 595 25.22 15.70 7.33
CA ASP A 595 25.05 14.33 6.83
C ASP A 595 24.99 14.31 5.29
N LYS A 596 24.27 15.26 4.70
CA LYS A 596 24.19 15.44 3.24
C LYS A 596 25.55 15.78 2.61
N GLU A 597 26.37 16.62 3.23
CA GLU A 597 27.69 17.00 2.71
C GLU A 597 28.62 15.78 2.48
N ARG A 598 28.42 14.69 3.23
CA ARG A 598 29.20 13.45 3.06
C ARG A 598 29.04 12.82 1.67
N GLU A 599 27.88 12.97 1.04
CA GLU A 599 27.59 12.47 -0.31
C GLU A 599 28.38 13.24 -1.39
N PHE A 600 28.90 14.44 -1.07
CA PHE A 600 29.70 15.27 -1.96
C PHE A 600 31.20 15.26 -1.60
N SER A 601 31.61 14.38 -0.68
CA SER A 601 33.01 14.23 -0.29
C SER A 601 33.86 13.70 -1.43
N GLN A 602 35.17 13.94 -1.36
CA GLN A 602 36.12 13.47 -2.37
C GLN A 602 36.08 11.95 -2.57
N PHE A 603 35.75 11.18 -1.52
CA PHE A 603 35.62 9.72 -1.61
C PHE A 603 34.44 9.27 -2.48
N MET A 604 33.42 10.11 -2.63
CA MET A 604 32.25 9.82 -3.47
C MET A 604 32.50 10.13 -4.96
N GLN A 605 33.61 10.78 -5.29
CA GLN A 605 34.01 11.10 -6.67
C GLN A 605 34.74 9.95 -7.36
N VAL A 606 34.93 8.81 -6.67
CA VAL A 606 35.55 7.62 -7.23
C VAL A 606 34.73 7.11 -8.43
N GLY A 607 35.37 7.03 -9.59
CA GLY A 607 34.77 6.56 -10.85
C GLY A 607 34.31 7.68 -11.81
N TYR A 608 34.36 8.95 -11.40
CA TYR A 608 34.08 10.09 -12.26
C TYR A 608 35.34 10.56 -12.98
N GLY A 609 35.19 11.07 -14.20
CA GLY A 609 36.31 11.53 -15.04
C GLY A 609 37.31 10.42 -15.40
N LEU A 610 36.84 9.19 -15.58
CA LEU A 610 37.67 7.97 -15.77
C LEU A 610 38.83 8.15 -16.78
N ASP A 611 38.57 8.88 -17.86
CA ASP A 611 39.55 9.21 -18.92
C ASP A 611 39.76 10.74 -19.08
N GLY A 612 39.13 11.54 -18.22
CA GLY A 612 39.10 13.00 -18.29
C GLY A 612 40.05 13.67 -17.30
N ASN A 613 40.44 14.91 -17.58
CA ASN A 613 41.29 15.70 -16.67
C ASN A 613 40.50 16.45 -15.58
N ASP A 614 39.17 16.33 -15.57
CA ASP A 614 38.30 17.00 -14.59
C ASP A 614 37.25 16.06 -13.96
N PRO A 615 37.70 15.13 -13.08
CA PRO A 615 36.78 14.28 -12.30
C PRO A 615 35.76 15.06 -11.46
N VAL A 616 36.13 16.25 -10.98
CA VAL A 616 35.26 17.09 -10.14
C VAL A 616 34.16 17.73 -10.97
N GLY A 617 34.50 18.25 -12.15
CA GLY A 617 33.54 18.77 -13.12
C GLY A 617 32.58 17.69 -13.60
N ASP A 618 33.08 16.50 -13.94
CA ASP A 618 32.24 15.36 -14.32
C ASP A 618 31.29 14.96 -13.18
N PHE A 619 31.81 14.81 -11.96
CA PHE A 619 31.00 14.56 -10.77
C PHE A 619 29.89 15.61 -10.60
N ASN A 620 30.23 16.89 -10.70
CA ASN A 620 29.27 17.99 -10.53
C ASN A 620 28.25 18.11 -11.66
N ASN A 621 28.57 17.67 -12.88
CA ASN A 621 27.67 17.69 -14.02
C ASN A 621 26.65 16.53 -13.97
N VAL A 622 27.06 15.38 -13.44
CA VAL A 622 26.21 14.20 -13.29
C VAL A 622 25.38 14.27 -12.01
N GLN A 623 25.96 14.75 -10.91
CA GLN A 623 25.25 15.00 -9.67
C GLN A 623 24.42 16.27 -9.83
N ASP A 624 23.11 16.12 -10.06
CA ASP A 624 22.18 17.25 -10.09
C ASP A 624 22.10 17.92 -8.71
N LYS A 625 22.98 18.89 -8.46
CA LYS A 625 23.02 19.69 -7.22
C LYS A 625 21.70 20.43 -6.97
N ASN A 626 20.91 20.70 -8.01
CA ASN A 626 19.63 21.40 -7.92
C ASN A 626 18.49 20.50 -7.43
N ASN A 627 18.59 19.17 -7.62
CA ASN A 627 17.64 18.19 -7.05
C ASN A 627 17.80 17.98 -5.53
N VAL A 628 18.79 18.66 -4.92
CA VAL A 628 19.16 18.50 -3.50
C VAL A 628 18.90 19.78 -2.69
N ALA A 629 18.16 20.76 -3.22
CA ALA A 629 17.79 21.97 -2.48
C ALA A 629 16.99 21.67 -1.20
N ASP A 630 17.11 22.56 -0.21
CA ASP A 630 16.55 22.55 1.17
C ASP A 630 15.69 21.33 1.50
N ILE A 631 16.29 20.35 2.19
CA ILE A 631 15.56 19.23 2.77
C ILE A 631 14.98 19.76 4.09
N PRO A 632 13.66 20.06 4.17
CA PRO A 632 13.08 20.57 5.39
C PRO A 632 13.18 19.50 6.48
N VAL A 633 13.47 19.97 7.69
CA VAL A 633 13.41 19.14 8.89
C VAL A 633 11.95 18.82 9.18
N PHE A 634 11.61 17.52 9.23
CA PHE A 634 10.29 16.94 9.55
C PHE A 634 9.05 17.41 8.79
#